data_AF-G4FL61-F1
#
_entry.id   AF-G4FL61-F1
#
_cell.length_a   1.000
_cell.length_b   1.000
_cell.length_c   1.000
_cell.angle_alpha   90.00
_cell.angle_beta   90.00
_cell.angle_gamma   90.00
#
_symmetry.space_group_name_H-M   'P 1'
#
loop_
_entity.id
_entity.type
_entity.pdbx_description
1 polymer ?
#
loop_
_entity_poly.entity_id
_entity_poly.type
_entity_poly.pdbx_seq_one_letter_code
_entity_poly.pdbx_strand_id
1 'polypeptide(L)'
;MWTQGTSLHKFKGLKPPVKVYSHSPYLGLPCLHHEHGDTEVYRDGHSHACLACIENIESSKLSFNLDRLKPEHRKQAQSFWSKVNIASLDDCWQWTAPNVPKMGVAFYWKRPPIRKVFKFHAVHVASWLTWGDIGRHEIISLCGQRRCVNPLHQIPLTPSGIGIIDDIDMTSLSKDLEILKQQLTSAAQHNLFSPSIEEQIRQDPNANRYMSKYRQALDDVADRYELALYERNEHIYNSTLELI
;
A
#
# COMPACT_ATOMS: atom_id res chain seq x y z
N MET A 1 -22.89 -30.90 -27.05
CA MET A 1 -22.09 -30.26 -28.12
C MET A 1 -21.43 -29.04 -27.52
N TRP A 2 -20.17 -29.16 -27.09
CA TRP A 2 -19.37 -28.01 -26.65
C TRP A 2 -18.35 -27.73 -27.75
N THR A 3 -18.48 -26.57 -28.37
CA THR A 3 -17.64 -26.12 -29.49
C THR A 3 -16.21 -25.87 -29.01
N GLN A 4 -15.29 -26.55 -29.68
CA GLN A 4 -13.85 -26.35 -29.60
C GLN A 4 -13.45 -24.99 -30.18
N GLY A 5 -12.39 -24.41 -29.61
CA GLY A 5 -11.35 -23.72 -30.38
C GLY A 5 -11.47 -22.21 -30.52
N THR A 6 -10.62 -21.50 -29.78
CA THR A 6 -9.91 -20.33 -30.34
C THR A 6 -8.43 -20.36 -29.92
N SER A 7 -7.62 -20.87 -30.84
CA SER A 7 -6.23 -20.52 -31.18
C SER A 7 -5.34 -19.87 -30.09
N LEU A 8 -4.50 -20.70 -29.47
CA LEU A 8 -3.27 -20.32 -28.77
C LEU A 8 -2.14 -20.05 -29.79
N HIS A 9 -2.26 -19.00 -30.59
CA HIS A 9 -1.15 -18.56 -31.44
C HIS A 9 -0.98 -17.05 -31.34
N LYS A 10 -0.38 -16.57 -30.24
CA LYS A 10 0.41 -15.31 -30.24
C LYS A 10 1.19 -14.93 -28.98
N PHE A 11 1.63 -15.84 -28.11
CA PHE A 11 2.48 -15.42 -26.98
C PHE A 11 3.64 -16.38 -26.74
N LYS A 12 4.76 -16.14 -27.44
CA LYS A 12 6.07 -16.74 -27.12
C LYS A 12 6.64 -15.99 -25.92
N GLY A 13 6.85 -16.66 -24.78
CA GLY A 13 7.83 -16.19 -23.79
C GLY A 13 7.52 -16.43 -22.31
N LEU A 14 6.26 -16.54 -21.90
CA LEU A 14 5.92 -16.70 -20.48
C LEU A 14 5.52 -18.16 -20.19
N LYS A 15 6.49 -18.97 -19.75
CA LYS A 15 6.18 -20.26 -19.11
C LYS A 15 5.59 -19.96 -17.72
N PRO A 16 4.45 -20.56 -17.34
CA PRO A 16 3.96 -20.42 -15.97
C PRO A 16 4.99 -21.02 -15.00
N PRO A 17 5.22 -20.42 -13.83
CA PRO A 17 6.07 -21.00 -12.80
C PRO A 17 5.52 -22.37 -12.39
N VAL A 18 6.40 -23.38 -12.32
CA VAL A 18 6.06 -24.78 -11.98
C VAL A 18 5.85 -24.93 -10.46
N LYS A 19 4.90 -24.18 -9.92
CA LYS A 19 4.32 -24.45 -8.59
C LYS A 19 2.94 -25.04 -8.79
N VAL A 20 2.61 -26.07 -8.01
CA VAL A 20 1.29 -26.72 -8.05
C VAL A 20 0.30 -25.78 -7.40
N TYR A 21 -0.27 -24.87 -8.18
CA TYR A 21 -1.40 -24.06 -7.73
C TYR A 21 -2.60 -24.98 -7.57
N SER A 22 -3.35 -24.80 -6.49
CA SER A 22 -4.55 -25.60 -6.22
C SER A 22 -5.60 -25.45 -7.33
N HIS A 23 -5.52 -24.38 -8.14
CA HIS A 23 -6.43 -24.07 -9.24
C HIS A 23 -5.63 -23.73 -10.50
N SER A 24 -6.20 -24.04 -11.68
CA SER A 24 -5.55 -23.72 -12.95
C SER A 24 -5.33 -22.21 -13.07
N PRO A 25 -4.10 -21.75 -13.33
CA PRO A 25 -3.85 -20.34 -13.57
C PRO A 25 -4.49 -19.89 -14.88
N TYR A 26 -4.76 -18.60 -14.99
CA TYR A 26 -5.30 -17.98 -16.20
C TYR A 26 -4.56 -16.68 -16.50
N LEU A 27 -4.59 -16.27 -17.77
CA LEU A 27 -4.05 -14.98 -18.18
C LEU A 27 -5.10 -13.89 -17.90
N GLY A 28 -4.76 -12.89 -17.10
CA GLY A 28 -5.70 -11.87 -16.65
C GLY A 28 -5.14 -10.46 -16.65
N LEU A 29 -5.93 -9.53 -16.11
CA LEU A 29 -5.61 -8.10 -16.07
C LEU A 29 -4.22 -7.80 -15.49
N PRO A 30 -3.60 -6.68 -15.89
CA PRO A 30 -2.24 -6.37 -15.50
C PRO A 30 -2.04 -6.33 -13.98
N CYS A 31 -0.83 -6.66 -13.53
CA CYS A 31 -0.45 -6.45 -12.13
C CYS A 31 -0.36 -4.95 -11.81
N LEU A 32 -0.52 -4.60 -10.53
CA LEU A 32 -0.23 -3.26 -10.02
C LEU A 32 1.24 -2.86 -10.15
N HIS A 33 2.13 -3.85 -10.08
CA HIS A 33 3.57 -3.67 -10.07
C HIS A 33 4.08 -3.72 -11.50
N HIS A 34 4.86 -2.72 -11.90
CA HIS A 34 5.38 -2.62 -13.26
C HIS A 34 6.34 -3.77 -13.62
N GLU A 35 7.02 -4.36 -12.63
CA GLU A 35 7.94 -5.49 -12.80
C GLU A 35 7.26 -6.77 -13.34
N HIS A 36 5.93 -6.90 -13.21
CA HIS A 36 5.22 -8.16 -13.48
C HIS A 36 4.48 -8.18 -14.83
N GLY A 37 4.59 -7.12 -15.65
CA GLY A 37 4.04 -7.06 -17.00
C GLY A 37 2.98 -5.97 -17.22
N ASP A 38 3.01 -5.36 -18.40
CA ASP A 38 2.20 -4.17 -18.72
C ASP A 38 0.76 -4.49 -19.14
N THR A 39 0.56 -5.59 -19.86
CA THR A 39 -0.73 -5.93 -20.49
C THR A 39 -1.49 -7.01 -19.73
N GLU A 40 -0.89 -8.18 -19.56
CA GLU A 40 -1.52 -9.33 -18.92
C GLU A 40 -0.51 -10.09 -18.07
N VAL A 41 -1.00 -10.70 -16.98
CA VAL A 41 -0.18 -11.50 -16.08
C VAL A 41 -0.88 -12.81 -15.77
N TYR A 42 -0.12 -13.85 -15.47
CA TYR A 42 -0.71 -15.06 -14.93
C TYR A 42 -1.26 -14.80 -13.53
N ARG A 43 -2.50 -15.21 -13.33
CA ARG A 43 -3.23 -15.09 -12.08
C ARG A 43 -3.72 -16.44 -11.60
N ASP A 44 -3.76 -16.60 -10.28
CA ASP A 44 -4.38 -17.77 -9.65
C ASP A 44 -5.88 -17.81 -9.95
N GLY A 45 -6.38 -18.97 -10.37
CA GLY A 45 -7.77 -19.16 -10.78
C GLY A 45 -8.80 -18.93 -9.67
N HIS A 46 -8.39 -19.08 -8.40
CA HIS A 46 -9.27 -18.84 -7.25
C HIS A 46 -9.22 -17.41 -6.77
N SER A 47 -8.06 -16.98 -6.29
CA SER A 47 -7.87 -15.72 -5.57
C SER A 47 -7.76 -14.53 -6.52
N HIS A 48 -7.46 -14.79 -7.80
CA HIS A 48 -7.05 -13.79 -8.78
C HIS A 48 -5.72 -13.09 -8.43
N ALA A 49 -4.93 -13.63 -7.51
CA ALA A 49 -3.62 -13.10 -7.17
C ALA A 49 -2.67 -13.17 -8.37
N CYS A 50 -1.76 -12.21 -8.50
CA CYS A 50 -0.69 -12.27 -9.50
C CYS A 50 0.34 -13.31 -9.06
N LEU A 51 0.65 -14.29 -9.92
CA LEU A 51 1.55 -15.39 -9.54
C LEU A 51 2.97 -14.92 -9.25
N ALA A 52 3.46 -13.91 -9.96
CA ALA A 52 4.76 -13.30 -9.67
C ALA A 52 4.78 -12.57 -8.31
N CYS A 53 3.64 -11.98 -7.88
CA CYS A 53 3.53 -11.43 -6.53
C CYS A 53 3.52 -12.52 -5.46
N ILE A 54 2.85 -13.66 -5.72
CA ILE A 54 2.89 -14.80 -4.80
C ILE A 54 4.33 -15.31 -4.63
N GLU A 55 5.08 -15.43 -5.73
CA GLU A 55 6.49 -15.83 -5.68
C GLU A 55 7.36 -14.85 -4.87
N ASN A 56 7.12 -13.54 -5.01
CA ASN A 56 7.81 -12.53 -4.19
C ASN A 56 7.50 -12.69 -2.70
N ILE A 57 6.24 -12.92 -2.33
CA ILE A 57 5.84 -13.11 -0.92
C ILE A 57 6.46 -14.37 -0.35
N GLU A 58 6.45 -15.47 -1.10
CA GLU A 58 7.08 -16.73 -0.69
C GLU A 58 8.61 -16.65 -0.62
N SER A 59 9.19 -15.60 -1.21
CA SER A 59 10.62 -15.27 -1.12
C SER A 59 10.88 -14.10 -0.15
N SER A 60 9.94 -13.78 0.74
CA SER A 60 10.05 -12.72 1.75
C SER A 60 10.35 -11.33 1.20
N LYS A 61 9.96 -11.05 -0.06
CA LYS A 61 10.19 -9.74 -0.70
C LYS A 61 9.05 -8.78 -0.44
N LEU A 62 9.27 -7.85 0.47
CA LEU A 62 8.41 -6.70 0.76
C LEU A 62 9.12 -5.40 0.32
N SER A 63 8.35 -4.38 -0.07
CA SER A 63 8.89 -3.03 -0.28
C SER A 63 7.85 -1.97 0.06
N PHE A 64 8.29 -0.80 0.53
CA PHE A 64 7.42 0.38 0.69
C PHE A 64 7.56 1.38 -0.47
N ASN A 65 8.44 1.09 -1.44
CA ASN A 65 8.72 2.00 -2.55
C ASN A 65 7.57 2.03 -3.57
N LEU A 66 6.89 3.18 -3.66
CA LEU A 66 5.77 3.36 -4.56
C LEU A 66 6.15 3.38 -6.05
N ASP A 67 7.43 3.55 -6.39
CA ASP A 67 7.87 3.55 -7.79
C ASP A 67 7.79 2.17 -8.44
N ARG A 68 7.72 1.11 -7.63
CA ARG A 68 7.43 -0.26 -8.07
C ARG A 68 6.00 -0.41 -8.60
N LEU A 69 5.11 0.53 -8.26
CA LEU A 69 3.75 0.55 -8.78
C LEU A 69 3.72 1.21 -10.15
N LYS A 70 2.81 0.74 -11.00
CA LYS A 70 2.51 1.41 -12.26
C LYS A 70 2.03 2.86 -12.01
N PRO A 71 2.36 3.82 -12.90
CA PRO A 71 2.06 5.24 -12.69
C PRO A 71 0.59 5.53 -12.34
N GLU A 72 -0.35 4.83 -12.96
CA GLU A 72 -1.79 4.97 -12.73
C GLU A 72 -2.24 4.57 -11.31
N HIS A 73 -1.43 3.79 -10.59
CA HIS A 73 -1.74 3.33 -9.24
C HIS A 73 -1.02 4.13 -8.16
N ARG A 74 0.04 4.89 -8.49
CA ARG A 74 0.83 5.67 -7.52
C ARG A 74 0.00 6.72 -6.78
N LYS A 75 -0.85 7.47 -7.49
CA LYS A 75 -1.74 8.46 -6.86
C LYS A 75 -2.70 7.82 -5.86
N GLN A 76 -3.22 6.64 -6.19
CA GLN A 76 -4.12 5.91 -5.30
C GLN A 76 -3.36 5.40 -4.07
N ALA A 77 -2.13 4.93 -4.24
CA ALA A 77 -1.25 4.50 -3.15
C ALA A 77 -0.91 5.66 -2.21
N GLN A 78 -0.53 6.82 -2.75
CA GLN A 78 -0.28 8.03 -1.96
C GLN A 78 -1.52 8.45 -1.17
N SER A 79 -2.70 8.41 -1.80
CA SER A 79 -3.98 8.69 -1.12
C SER A 79 -4.30 7.69 -0.01
N PHE A 80 -3.88 6.43 -0.15
CA PHE A 80 -4.02 5.42 0.88
C PHE A 80 -3.09 5.71 2.06
N TRP A 81 -1.80 5.86 1.79
CA TRP A 81 -0.79 6.07 2.83
C TRP A 81 -0.91 7.40 3.56
N SER A 82 -1.46 8.45 2.93
CA SER A 82 -1.79 9.70 3.63
C SER A 82 -2.87 9.57 4.71
N LYS A 83 -3.58 8.43 4.75
CA LYS A 83 -4.59 8.08 5.77
C LYS A 83 -4.05 7.10 6.81
N VAL A 84 -2.72 6.99 6.91
CA VAL A 84 -2.04 6.08 7.84
C VAL A 84 -1.08 6.90 8.68
N ASN A 85 -1.13 6.72 10.00
CA ASN A 85 -0.08 7.21 10.88
C ASN A 85 1.10 6.21 10.81
N ILE A 86 2.11 6.53 10.01
CA ILE A 86 3.28 5.67 9.77
C ILE A 86 4.31 5.92 10.89
N ALA A 87 4.60 4.87 11.66
CA ALA A 87 5.54 4.90 12.79
C ALA A 87 6.85 4.15 12.45
N SER A 88 7.52 3.56 13.44
CA SER A 88 8.65 2.64 13.19
C SER A 88 8.16 1.32 12.57
N LEU A 89 9.10 0.47 12.13
CA LEU A 89 8.77 -0.82 11.49
C LEU A 89 8.11 -1.82 12.46
N ASP A 90 8.43 -1.74 13.75
CA ASP A 90 7.90 -2.63 14.79
C ASP A 90 6.60 -2.09 15.42
N ASP A 91 6.24 -0.84 15.11
CA ASP A 91 5.06 -0.18 15.65
C ASP A 91 3.82 -0.43 14.79
N CYS A 92 2.65 -0.34 15.44
CA CYS A 92 1.38 -0.39 14.72
C CYS A 92 1.14 0.89 13.91
N TRP A 93 0.94 0.75 12.60
CA TRP A 93 0.58 1.88 11.73
C TRP A 93 -0.94 2.07 11.71
N GLN A 94 -1.42 3.12 12.37
CA GLN A 94 -2.85 3.30 12.62
C GLN A 94 -3.55 3.91 11.41
N TRP A 95 -4.63 3.26 10.96
CA TRP A 95 -5.56 3.86 10.00
C TRP A 95 -6.25 5.09 10.61
N THR A 96 -6.16 6.24 9.95
CA THR A 96 -6.71 7.52 10.45
C THR A 96 -8.00 7.94 9.75
N ALA A 97 -8.37 7.30 8.64
CA ALA A 97 -9.62 7.67 7.96
C ALA A 97 -10.86 7.24 8.76
N PRO A 98 -11.99 7.94 8.58
CA PRO A 98 -13.28 7.51 9.13
C PRO A 98 -13.66 6.11 8.70
N ASN A 99 -14.39 5.41 9.55
CA ASN A 99 -14.93 4.10 9.21
C ASN A 99 -15.95 4.22 8.07
N VAL A 100 -15.89 3.28 7.14
CA VAL A 100 -16.90 3.13 6.10
C VAL A 100 -18.08 2.34 6.68
N PRO A 101 -19.33 2.81 6.54
CA PRO A 101 -20.50 2.09 7.00
C PRO A 101 -20.53 0.64 6.50
N LYS A 102 -20.84 -0.31 7.40
CA LYS A 102 -20.92 -1.76 7.15
C LYS A 102 -19.60 -2.49 6.83
N MET A 103 -18.47 -1.79 6.66
CA MET A 103 -17.16 -2.41 6.37
C MET A 103 -16.09 -2.04 7.41
N GLY A 104 -16.26 -0.93 8.14
CA GLY A 104 -15.31 -0.47 9.14
C GLY A 104 -14.07 0.16 8.49
N VAL A 105 -12.89 -0.36 8.80
CA VAL A 105 -11.60 0.13 8.30
C VAL A 105 -11.45 -0.25 6.82
N ALA A 106 -11.69 0.71 5.92
CA ALA A 106 -11.72 0.46 4.49
C ALA A 106 -11.27 1.67 3.66
N PHE A 107 -10.85 1.37 2.44
CA PHE A 107 -10.40 2.33 1.45
C PHE A 107 -11.15 2.14 0.13
N TYR A 108 -11.43 3.27 -0.53
CA TYR A 108 -12.13 3.26 -1.81
C TYR A 108 -11.14 3.07 -2.96
N TRP A 109 -11.22 1.94 -3.66
CA TRP A 109 -10.42 1.65 -4.84
C TRP A 109 -11.19 0.67 -5.73
N LYS A 110 -11.27 0.93 -7.04
CA LYS A 110 -11.79 -0.03 -8.03
C LYS A 110 -10.68 -1.00 -8.46
N ARG A 111 -10.83 -2.30 -8.20
CA ARG A 111 -9.84 -3.35 -8.56
C ARG A 111 -10.48 -4.56 -9.23
N PRO A 112 -10.76 -4.50 -10.55
CA PRO A 112 -11.00 -5.69 -11.35
C PRO A 112 -9.69 -6.51 -11.48
N PRO A 113 -9.74 -7.85 -11.53
CA PRO A 113 -10.92 -8.72 -11.47
C PRO A 113 -11.34 -9.07 -10.04
N ILE A 114 -10.58 -8.65 -9.01
CA ILE A 114 -10.74 -9.05 -7.61
C ILE A 114 -12.18 -8.88 -7.13
N ARG A 115 -12.75 -7.67 -7.30
CA ARG A 115 -14.18 -7.43 -7.09
C ARG A 115 -14.69 -6.29 -7.98
N LYS A 116 -16.00 -6.32 -8.26
CA LYS A 116 -16.73 -5.21 -8.90
C LYS A 116 -16.98 -4.03 -7.96
N VAL A 117 -16.79 -4.22 -6.65
CA VAL A 117 -17.00 -3.16 -5.64
C VAL A 117 -15.83 -2.19 -5.57
N PHE A 118 -16.12 -0.97 -5.13
CA PHE A 118 -15.16 0.12 -5.01
C PHE A 118 -14.52 0.22 -3.62
N LYS A 119 -14.69 -0.78 -2.74
CA LYS A 119 -14.28 -0.70 -1.33
C LYS A 119 -13.55 -1.97 -0.92
N PHE A 120 -12.42 -1.80 -0.26
CA PHE A 120 -11.61 -2.90 0.25
C PHE A 120 -11.15 -2.59 1.67
N HIS A 121 -10.98 -3.62 2.49
CA HIS A 121 -10.39 -3.46 3.82
C HIS A 121 -9.00 -2.84 3.69
N ALA A 122 -8.67 -1.87 4.55
CA ALA A 122 -7.42 -1.13 4.42
C ALA A 122 -6.20 -2.06 4.51
N VAL A 123 -6.29 -3.13 5.30
CA VAL A 123 -5.23 -4.15 5.41
C VAL A 123 -4.92 -4.82 4.06
N HIS A 124 -5.94 -5.18 3.27
CA HIS A 124 -5.71 -5.74 1.93
C HIS A 124 -5.05 -4.74 1.00
N VAL A 125 -5.44 -3.47 1.09
CA VAL A 125 -4.84 -2.43 0.29
C VAL A 125 -3.37 -2.23 0.67
N ALA A 126 -3.04 -2.22 1.96
CA ALA A 126 -1.66 -2.16 2.43
C ALA A 126 -0.82 -3.34 1.89
N SER A 127 -1.34 -4.58 1.97
CA SER A 127 -0.65 -5.76 1.41
C SER A 127 -0.47 -5.66 -0.11
N TRP A 128 -1.48 -5.17 -0.84
CA TRP A 128 -1.36 -4.97 -2.29
C TRP A 128 -0.29 -3.98 -2.71
N LEU A 129 -0.04 -2.96 -1.89
CA LEU A 129 0.91 -1.90 -2.16
C LEU A 129 2.35 -2.27 -1.74
N THR A 130 2.54 -3.39 -1.01
CA THR A 130 3.83 -3.71 -0.37
C THR A 130 4.28 -5.14 -0.62
N TRP A 131 3.50 -6.12 -0.14
CA TRP A 131 3.72 -7.55 -0.37
C TRP A 131 3.48 -7.93 -1.84
N GLY A 132 2.46 -7.34 -2.46
CA GLY A 132 2.10 -7.65 -3.84
C GLY A 132 0.60 -7.86 -4.05
N ASP A 133 0.18 -8.03 -5.31
CA ASP A 133 -1.21 -8.29 -5.67
C ASP A 133 -1.66 -9.70 -5.26
N ILE A 134 -1.99 -9.87 -3.98
CA ILE A 134 -2.47 -11.11 -3.36
C ILE A 134 -3.93 -11.47 -3.71
N GLY A 135 -4.58 -10.73 -4.59
CA GLY A 135 -5.97 -11.01 -4.96
C GLY A 135 -6.90 -11.04 -3.74
N ARG A 136 -7.59 -12.17 -3.57
CA ARG A 136 -8.53 -12.43 -2.47
C ARG A 136 -7.94 -13.25 -1.31
N HIS A 137 -6.64 -13.51 -1.28
CA HIS A 137 -6.02 -14.26 -0.19
C HIS A 137 -6.27 -13.58 1.16
N GLU A 138 -6.50 -14.41 2.17
CA GLU A 138 -6.70 -13.96 3.55
C GLU A 138 -5.41 -13.35 4.13
N ILE A 139 -5.58 -12.52 5.15
CA ILE A 139 -4.48 -11.85 5.84
C ILE A 139 -4.64 -12.11 7.33
N ILE A 140 -3.57 -12.59 7.96
CA ILE A 140 -3.51 -12.79 9.40
C ILE A 140 -2.85 -11.55 10.03
N SER A 141 -3.50 -10.99 11.04
CA SER A 141 -2.91 -9.91 11.85
C SER A 141 -2.14 -10.49 13.03
N LEU A 142 -0.90 -10.04 13.19
CA LEU A 142 -0.01 -10.50 14.26
C LEU A 142 -0.11 -9.67 15.55
N CYS A 143 -0.48 -8.39 15.42
CA CYS A 143 -0.47 -7.44 16.54
C CYS A 143 -1.81 -7.30 17.28
N GLY A 144 -2.89 -7.93 16.78
CA GLY A 144 -4.24 -7.84 17.36
C GLY A 144 -4.92 -6.47 17.23
N GLN A 145 -4.25 -5.46 16.70
CA GLN A 145 -4.79 -4.10 16.57
C GLN A 145 -5.67 -3.96 15.33
N ARG A 146 -6.97 -3.78 15.54
CA ARG A 146 -7.99 -3.73 14.46
C ARG A 146 -7.78 -2.65 13.39
N ARG A 147 -7.07 -1.57 13.73
CA ARG A 147 -6.79 -0.44 12.83
C ARG A 147 -5.34 -0.44 12.31
N CYS A 148 -4.52 -1.42 12.70
CA CYS A 148 -3.16 -1.53 12.23
C CYS A 148 -3.14 -1.97 10.76
N VAL A 149 -2.42 -1.22 9.93
CA VAL A 149 -2.19 -1.53 8.51
C VAL A 149 -0.69 -1.64 8.18
N ASN A 150 0.17 -1.80 9.20
CA ASN A 150 1.59 -2.07 9.00
C ASN A 150 1.76 -3.44 8.30
N PRO A 151 2.32 -3.51 7.09
CA PRO A 151 2.50 -4.77 6.37
C PRO A 151 3.36 -5.82 7.09
N LEU A 152 4.28 -5.41 7.97
CA LEU A 152 5.05 -6.35 8.80
C LEU A 152 4.21 -6.99 9.92
N HIS A 153 3.07 -6.38 10.27
CA HIS A 153 2.13 -6.93 11.25
C HIS A 153 0.98 -7.72 10.59
N GLN A 154 1.09 -7.98 9.28
CA GLN A 154 0.02 -8.51 8.44
C GLN A 154 0.61 -9.54 7.46
N ILE A 155 0.33 -10.83 7.67
CA ILE A 155 0.84 -11.89 6.80
C ILE A 155 -0.24 -12.36 5.82
N PRO A 156 -0.01 -12.26 4.50
CA PRO A 156 -0.86 -12.91 3.51
C PRO A 156 -0.76 -14.44 3.59
N LEU A 157 -1.91 -15.12 3.54
CA LEU A 157 -1.99 -16.57 3.37
C LEU A 157 -1.90 -16.93 1.89
N THR A 158 -0.73 -17.37 1.42
CA THR A 158 -0.51 -17.83 0.05
C THR A 158 -0.95 -19.29 -0.11
N PRO A 159 -1.04 -19.83 -1.35
CA PRO A 159 -1.35 -21.24 -1.56
C PRO A 159 -0.39 -22.21 -0.86
N SER A 160 0.87 -21.82 -0.67
CA SER A 160 1.87 -22.63 0.04
C SER A 160 1.79 -22.53 1.57
N GLY A 161 0.91 -21.66 2.10
CA GLY A 161 0.69 -21.46 3.53
C GLY A 161 0.89 -20.00 3.96
N ILE A 162 1.55 -19.81 5.10
CA ILE A 162 1.81 -18.48 5.68
C ILE A 162 3.02 -17.87 4.96
N GLY A 163 2.90 -16.61 4.48
CA GLY A 163 4.07 -15.87 3.98
C GLY A 163 5.16 -15.78 5.05
N ILE A 164 6.37 -16.21 4.71
CA ILE A 164 7.48 -16.30 5.67
C ILE A 164 7.99 -14.87 5.96
N ILE A 165 8.17 -14.52 7.24
CA ILE A 165 8.74 -13.23 7.67
C ILE A 165 10.24 -13.33 7.96
N ASP A 166 10.77 -14.54 8.16
CA ASP A 166 12.07 -14.77 8.81
C ASP A 166 13.28 -14.21 8.04
N ASP A 167 13.15 -13.96 6.73
CA ASP A 167 14.25 -13.52 5.84
C ASP A 167 14.03 -12.13 5.21
N ILE A 168 13.23 -11.26 5.84
CA ILE A 168 13.02 -9.90 5.34
C ILE A 168 14.27 -9.03 5.56
N ASP A 169 14.76 -8.38 4.50
CA ASP A 169 15.83 -7.38 4.59
C ASP A 169 15.32 -6.07 5.23
N MET A 170 15.44 -6.00 6.55
CA MET A 170 15.04 -4.83 7.36
C MET A 170 15.82 -3.55 7.03
N THR A 171 17.05 -3.67 6.51
CA THR A 171 17.86 -2.50 6.13
C THR A 171 17.31 -1.86 4.88
N SER A 172 17.01 -2.67 3.86
CA SER A 172 16.32 -2.20 2.64
C SER A 172 14.96 -1.61 2.97
N LEU A 173 14.17 -2.29 3.83
CA LEU A 173 12.85 -1.79 4.22
C LEU A 173 12.89 -0.46 4.97
N SER A 174 13.87 -0.26 5.84
CA SER A 174 14.03 1.03 6.53
C SER A 174 14.28 2.17 5.56
N LYS A 175 15.08 1.94 4.50
CA LYS A 175 15.31 2.92 3.44
C LYS A 175 14.04 3.18 2.63
N ASP A 176 13.33 2.12 2.26
CA ASP A 176 12.05 2.23 1.56
C ASP A 176 11.00 3.00 2.38
N LEU A 177 10.98 2.82 3.70
CA LEU A 177 10.09 3.55 4.60
C LEU A 177 10.39 5.06 4.60
N GLU A 178 11.66 5.44 4.64
CA GLU A 178 12.06 6.85 4.58
C GLU A 178 11.72 7.46 3.21
N ILE A 179 11.91 6.71 2.11
CA ILE A 179 11.47 7.11 0.77
C ILE A 179 9.95 7.33 0.76
N LEU A 180 9.16 6.41 1.31
CA LEU A 180 7.71 6.54 1.39
C LEU A 180 7.31 7.81 2.14
N LYS A 181 7.88 8.05 3.33
CA LYS A 181 7.61 9.26 4.12
C LYS A 181 7.93 10.53 3.32
N GLN A 182 9.10 10.57 2.65
CA GLN A 182 9.49 11.69 1.81
C GLN A 182 8.50 11.91 0.66
N GLN A 183 8.11 10.85 -0.06
CA GLN A 183 7.14 10.91 -1.17
C GLN A 183 5.78 11.45 -0.71
N LEU A 184 5.32 11.08 0.49
CA LEU A 184 4.05 11.59 1.05
C LEU A 184 4.14 13.07 1.42
N THR A 185 5.26 13.51 2.01
CA THR A 185 5.49 14.92 2.33
C THR A 185 5.54 15.77 1.06
N SER A 186 6.28 15.33 0.04
CA SER A 186 6.34 16.05 -1.24
C SER A 186 4.99 16.09 -1.96
N ALA A 187 4.21 15.00 -1.91
CA ALA A 187 2.86 14.98 -2.47
C ALA A 187 1.90 15.90 -1.70
N ALA A 188 2.01 15.99 -0.37
CA ALA A 188 1.26 16.94 0.43
C ALA A 188 1.62 18.37 0.03
N GLN A 189 2.91 18.73 -0.02
CA GLN A 189 3.38 20.05 -0.46
C GLN A 189 2.90 20.41 -1.87
N HIS A 190 3.03 19.52 -2.85
CA HIS A 190 2.56 19.81 -4.21
C HIS A 190 1.05 20.05 -4.29
N ASN A 191 0.24 19.37 -3.47
CA ASN A 191 -1.18 19.64 -3.39
C ASN A 191 -1.49 20.98 -2.67
N LEU A 192 -0.62 21.44 -1.78
CA LEU A 192 -0.72 22.74 -1.09
C LEU A 192 -0.32 23.92 -2.00
N PHE A 193 0.55 23.70 -3.00
CA PHE A 193 1.06 24.72 -3.95
C PHE A 193 0.46 24.63 -5.36
N SER A 194 -0.69 23.98 -5.53
CA SER A 194 -1.41 23.99 -6.81
C SER A 194 -1.86 25.43 -7.14
N PRO A 195 -1.41 26.03 -8.27
CA PRO A 195 -1.87 27.37 -8.69
C PRO A 195 -3.40 27.45 -8.84
N SER A 196 -4.04 26.31 -9.11
CA SER A 196 -5.49 26.18 -9.22
C SER A 196 -6.22 26.31 -7.88
N ILE A 197 -5.59 25.97 -6.75
CA ILE A 197 -6.24 26.07 -5.43
C ILE A 197 -6.12 27.49 -4.89
N GLU A 198 -4.97 28.14 -5.05
CA GLU A 198 -4.83 29.57 -4.68
C GLU A 198 -5.77 30.46 -5.51
N GLU A 199 -5.92 30.18 -6.80
CA GLU A 199 -6.84 30.92 -7.68
C GLU A 199 -8.32 30.67 -7.32
N GLN A 200 -8.68 29.43 -6.97
CA GLN A 200 -10.03 29.10 -6.48
C GLN A 200 -10.34 29.74 -5.11
N ILE A 201 -9.35 29.80 -4.21
CA ILE A 201 -9.49 30.44 -2.88
C ILE A 201 -9.59 31.96 -3.03
N ARG A 202 -8.85 32.60 -3.94
CA ARG A 202 -8.96 34.05 -4.21
C ARG A 202 -10.36 34.48 -4.66
N GLN A 203 -11.07 33.60 -5.35
CA GLN A 203 -12.38 33.88 -5.93
C GLN A 203 -13.54 33.52 -4.99
N ASP A 204 -13.31 32.88 -3.84
CA ASP A 204 -14.34 32.51 -2.86
C ASP A 204 -14.56 33.64 -1.82
N PRO A 205 -15.78 34.21 -1.69
CA PRO A 205 -16.07 35.24 -0.68
C PRO A 205 -15.91 34.77 0.78
N ASN A 206 -15.75 33.47 1.04
CA ASN A 206 -15.46 32.89 2.35
C ASN A 206 -13.98 32.55 2.58
N ALA A 207 -13.07 32.95 1.68
CA ALA A 207 -11.64 32.62 1.71
C ALA A 207 -10.98 32.78 3.09
N ASN A 208 -11.29 33.86 3.81
CA ASN A 208 -10.71 34.14 5.13
C ASN A 208 -11.02 33.06 6.18
N ARG A 209 -12.18 32.41 6.09
CA ARG A 209 -12.59 31.33 7.01
C ARG A 209 -11.91 29.99 6.67
N TYR A 210 -11.65 29.74 5.39
CA TYR A 210 -10.87 28.57 4.97
C TYR A 210 -9.40 28.75 5.29
N MET A 211 -8.84 29.94 5.06
CA MET A 211 -7.45 30.27 5.35
C MET A 211 -7.13 30.20 6.85
N SER A 212 -8.07 30.54 7.74
CA SER A 212 -7.83 30.39 9.19
C SER A 212 -7.80 28.92 9.64
N LYS A 213 -8.76 28.09 9.17
CA LYS A 213 -8.76 26.64 9.44
C LYS A 213 -7.58 25.93 8.78
N TYR A 214 -7.15 26.42 7.62
CA TYR A 214 -6.03 25.89 6.86
C TYR A 214 -4.69 26.23 7.51
N ARG A 215 -4.48 27.48 7.96
CA ARG A 215 -3.31 27.85 8.77
C ARG A 215 -3.25 27.04 10.06
N GLN A 216 -4.38 26.91 10.76
CA GLN A 216 -4.46 26.09 11.97
C GLN A 216 -4.11 24.61 11.70
N ALA A 217 -4.54 24.03 10.57
CA ALA A 217 -4.18 22.66 10.21
C ALA A 217 -2.70 22.51 9.81
N LEU A 218 -2.08 23.55 9.24
CA LEU A 218 -0.65 23.57 8.93
C LEU A 218 0.20 23.70 10.19
N ASP A 219 -0.19 24.59 11.10
CA ASP A 219 0.44 24.75 12.40
C ASP A 219 0.31 23.43 13.20
N ASP A 220 -0.87 22.81 13.24
CA ASP A 220 -1.07 21.49 13.88
C ASP A 220 -0.20 20.37 13.28
N VAL A 221 0.13 20.42 11.98
CA VAL A 221 0.98 19.40 11.32
C VAL A 221 2.45 19.70 11.57
N ALA A 222 2.85 20.97 11.50
CA ALA A 222 4.21 21.41 11.81
C ALA A 222 4.55 21.13 13.28
N ASP A 223 3.66 21.49 14.21
CA ASP A 223 3.82 21.25 15.64
C ASP A 223 3.92 19.76 15.96
N ARG A 224 3.11 18.90 15.31
CA ARG A 224 3.20 17.45 15.47
C ARG A 224 4.51 16.88 14.94
N TYR A 225 5.04 17.46 13.87
CA TYR A 225 6.31 17.03 13.29
C TYR A 225 7.50 17.49 14.15
N GLU A 226 7.49 18.73 14.63
CA GLU A 226 8.51 19.26 15.55
C GLU A 226 8.50 18.52 16.89
N LEU A 227 7.32 18.23 17.45
CA LEU A 227 7.19 17.44 18.67
C LEU A 227 7.75 16.02 18.47
N ALA A 228 7.41 15.36 17.35
CA ALA A 228 7.94 14.03 17.03
C ALA A 228 9.46 14.01 16.82
N LEU A 229 10.04 15.09 16.27
CA LEU A 229 11.48 15.24 16.17
C LEU A 229 12.13 15.49 17.53
N TYR A 230 11.49 16.29 18.39
CA TYR A 230 11.96 16.58 19.74
C TYR A 230 11.96 15.32 20.60
N GLU A 231 10.84 14.58 20.66
CA GLU A 231 10.71 13.31 21.39
C GLU A 231 11.72 12.26 20.91
N ARG A 232 11.96 12.19 19.60
CA ARG A 232 12.99 11.32 19.02
C ARG A 232 14.39 11.71 19.49
N ASN A 233 14.70 13.00 19.49
CA ASN A 233 16.01 13.50 19.92
C ASN A 233 16.23 13.33 21.43
N GLU A 234 15.18 13.50 22.23
CA GLU A 234 15.21 13.26 23.68
C GLU A 234 15.39 11.77 23.99
N HIS A 235 14.70 10.88 23.28
CA HIS A 235 14.92 9.44 23.39
C HIS A 235 16.35 9.06 23.02
N ILE A 236 16.91 9.61 21.94
CA ILE A 236 18.31 9.37 21.53
C ILE A 236 19.26 9.89 22.61
N TYR A 237 19.01 11.08 23.16
CA TYR A 237 19.84 11.66 24.21
C TYR A 237 19.84 10.81 25.50
N ASN A 238 18.66 10.39 25.96
CA ASN A 238 18.51 9.57 27.16
C ASN A 238 19.09 8.16 26.99
N SER A 239 18.88 7.53 25.84
CA SER A 239 19.49 6.22 25.54
C SER A 239 21.02 6.29 25.39
N THR A 240 21.56 7.44 24.99
CA THR A 240 23.02 7.66 24.95
C THR A 240 23.60 7.87 26.36
N LEU A 241 22.85 8.49 27.27
CA LEU A 241 23.25 8.69 28.67
C LEU A 241 23.22 7.39 29.50
N GLU A 242 22.33 6.44 29.20
CA GLU A 242 22.29 5.13 29.87
C GLU A 242 23.42 4.19 29.44
N LEU A 243 24.15 4.53 28.38
CA LEU A 243 25.26 3.75 27.83
C LEU A 243 26.66 4.28 28.23
N ILE A 244 26.73 5.36 29.01
CA ILE A 244 27.96 5.98 29.55
C ILE A 244 28.02 5.78 31.06
#